data_AF-A0A6V8SEH7-F1
#
_entry.id   AF-A0A6V8SEH7-F1
#
_cell.length_a   1.000
_cell.length_b   1.000
_cell.length_c   1.000
_cell.angle_alpha   90.00
_cell.angle_beta   90.00
_cell.angle_gamma   90.00
#
_symmetry.space_group_name_H-M   'P 1'
#
loop_
_entity.id
_entity.type
_entity.pdbx_description
1 polymer ?
#
loop_
_entity_poly.entity_id
_entity_poly.type
_entity_poly.pdbx_seq_one_letter_code
_entity_poly.pdbx_strand_id
1 'polypeptide(L)' 'MLQSIVHIALVVRDYGTVAVFKDLHGNLWDLVQFNKEHPMSKRVK' A
#
# COMPACT_ATOMS: atom_id res chain seq x y z
N MET A 1 3.93 11.48 -17.33
CA MET A 1 3.03 11.92 -16.25
C MET A 1 3.63 11.37 -14.96
N LEU A 2 4.39 12.17 -14.23
CA LEU A 2 5.05 11.77 -12.98
C LEU A 2 4.25 12.41 -11.85
N GLN A 3 3.37 11.65 -11.21
CA GLN A 3 2.72 12.11 -9.98
C GLN A 3 3.78 12.16 -8.88
N SER A 4 4.07 13.35 -8.37
CA SER A 4 5.01 13.51 -7.26
C SER A 4 4.32 13.15 -5.93
N ILE A 5 4.98 12.33 -5.12
CA ILE A 5 4.53 11.90 -3.80
C ILE A 5 4.91 12.98 -2.77
N VAL A 6 3.97 13.35 -1.89
CA VAL A 6 4.15 14.38 -0.85
C VAL A 6 4.29 13.77 0.54
N HIS A 7 3.60 12.65 0.79
CA HIS A 7 3.62 11.97 2.08
C HIS A 7 3.67 10.47 1.87
N ILE A 8 4.48 9.76 2.66
CA ILE A 8 4.54 8.30 2.68
C ILE A 8 4.56 7.82 4.13
N ALA A 9 3.75 6.81 4.44
CA ALA A 9 3.71 6.14 5.74
C ALA A 9 3.76 4.62 5.54
N LEU A 10 4.63 3.95 6.29
CA LEU A 10 4.75 2.50 6.32
C LEU A 10 4.14 1.98 7.62
N VAL A 11 3.19 1.05 7.50
CA VAL A 11 2.47 0.47 8.63
C VAL A 11 2.53 -1.06 8.52
N VAL A 12 2.98 -1.71 9.59
CA VAL A 12 2.99 -3.17 9.71
C VAL A 12 1.72 -3.63 10.42
N ARG A 13 1.07 -4.65 9.86
CA ARG A 13 -0.16 -5.26 10.36
C ARG A 13 -0.02 -6.78 10.30
N ASP A 14 -0.84 -7.50 11.06
CA ASP A 14 -0.82 -8.97 11.09
C ASP A 14 -1.08 -9.62 9.72
N TYR A 15 -1.83 -8.95 8.84
CA TYR A 15 -2.12 -9.40 7.48
C TYR A 15 -1.04 -9.04 6.45
N GLY A 16 -0.09 -8.18 6.80
CA GLY A 16 0.98 -7.73 5.90
C GLY A 16 1.44 -6.29 6.12
N THR A 17 2.18 -5.77 5.16
CA THR A 17 2.73 -4.39 5.19
C THR A 17 1.90 -3.49 4.28
N VAL A 18 1.57 -2.30 4.77
CA VAL A 18 0.84 -1.28 4.02
C VAL A 18 1.72 -0.05 3.85
N ALA A 19 1.88 0.40 2.62
CA ALA A 19 2.47 1.69 2.27
C ALA A 19 1.34 2.63 1.83
N VAL A 20 1.10 3.68 2.61
CA VAL A 20 0.12 4.73 2.31
C VAL A 20 0.87 5.93 1.76
N PHE A 21 0.42 6.50 0.64
CA PHE A 21 0.99 7.74 0.12
C PHE A 21 -0.05 8.70 -0.43
N LYS A 22 0.30 9.99 -0.32
CA LYS A 22 -0.49 11.11 -0.82
C LYS A 22 0.26 11.80 -1.95
N ASP A 23 -0.39 12.01 -3.08
CA ASP A 23 0.19 12.77 -4.20
C ASP A 23 0.00 14.29 -4.04
N LEU A 24 0.59 15.07 -4.96
CA LEU A 24 0.43 16.54 -5.00
C LEU A 24 -1.02 17.01 -5.20
N HIS A 25 -1.88 16.18 -5.76
CA HIS A 25 -3.29 16.49 -5.99
C HIS A 25 -4.16 16.12 -4.78
N GLY A 26 -3.55 15.51 -3.76
CA GLY A 26 -4.21 15.07 -2.55
C GLY A 26 -4.91 13.72 -2.66
N ASN A 27 -4.69 12.98 -3.74
CA ASN A 27 -5.16 11.60 -3.86
C ASN A 27 -4.40 10.71 -2.87
N LEU A 28 -5.13 9.81 -2.22
CA LEU A 28 -4.58 8.81 -1.31
C LEU A 28 -4.53 7.47 -2.00
N TRP A 29 -3.39 6.80 -1.84
CA TRP A 29 -3.15 5.48 -2.40
C TRP A 29 -2.59 4.56 -1.31
N ASP A 30 -3.11 3.33 -1.30
CA ASP A 30 -2.67 2.26 -0.41
C ASP A 30 -2.08 1.13 -1.25
N LEU A 31 -0.81 0.79 -0.99
CA LEU A 31 -0.19 -0.42 -1.49
C LEU A 31 -0.08 -1.42 -0.35
N VAL A 32 -0.75 -2.57 -0.50
CA VAL A 32 -0.70 -3.67 0.48
C VAL A 32 0.14 -4.81 -0.08
N GLN A 33 1.11 -5.24 0.71
CA GLN A 33 1.82 -6.49 0.49
C GLN A 33 1.31 -7.51 1.52
N PHE A 34 0.49 -8.45 1.06
CA PHE A 34 -0.05 -9.51 1.92
C PHE A 34 1.02 -10.50 2.36
N ASN A 35 0.89 -11.00 3.58
CA ASN A 35 1.66 -12.16 4.06
C ASN A 35 1.34 -13.40 3.21
N LYS A 36 2.30 -14.31 3.08
CA LYS A 36 2.17 -15.52 2.23
C LYS A 36 0.95 -16.37 2.62
N GLU A 37 0.66 -16.44 3.91
CA GLU A 37 -0.45 -17.23 4.46
C GLU A 37 -1.81 -16.53 4.35
N HIS A 38 -1.83 -15.23 4.07
CA HIS A 38 -3.06 -14.45 4.01
C HIS A 38 -3.95 -14.95 2.86
N PRO A 39 -5.26 -15.22 3.06
CA PRO A 39 -6.15 -15.74 2.01
C PRO A 39 -6.18 -14.87 0.75
N MET A 40 -5.95 -13.57 0.87
CA MET A 40 -5.91 -12.66 -0.27
C MET A 40 -4.65 -12.80 -1.12
N SER A 41 -3.53 -13.26 -0.56
CA SER A 41 -2.31 -13.52 -1.34
C SER A 41 -2.56 -14.57 -2.44
N LYS A 42 -3.47 -15.51 -2.19
CA LYS A 42 -3.87 -16.57 -3.14
C LYS A 42 -4.78 -16.06 -4.26
N ARG A 43 -5.43 -14.90 -4.09
CA ARG A 43 -6.33 -14.32 -5.11
C ARG A 43 -5.64 -13.37 -6.08
N VAL A 44 -4.45 -12.88 -5.71
CA VAL A 44 -3.66 -11.93 -6.52
C VAL A 44 -2.57 -12.67 -7.34
N LYS A 45 -2.56 -14.00 -7.31
CA LYS A 45 -1.64 -14.86 -8.07
C LYS A 45 -2.10 -15.09 -9.49
#